data_AF-A0A0N4XB04-F1
#
_entry.id   AF-A0A0N4XB04-F1
#
_cell.length_a   1.000
_cell.length_b   1.000
_cell.length_c   1.000
_cell.angle_alpha   90.00
_cell.angle_beta   90.00
_cell.angle_gamma   90.00
#
_symmetry.space_group_name_H-M   'P 1'
#
loop_
_entity.id
_entity.type
_entity.pdbx_description
1 polymer ?
#
loop_
_entity_poly.entity_id
_entity_poly.type
_entity_poly.pdbx_seq_one_letter_code
_entity_poly.pdbx_strand_id
1 'polypeptide(L)' 'MVEKSLPEGVEIHPTAIVCREALLEGCVRIGAGTVVHPFAMVKATNGPIIIGENNIIEDRCLIENM' A
#
# COMPACT_ATOMS: atom_id res chain seq x y z
N MET A 1 0.77 -16.91 -12.57
CA MET A 1 1.01 -15.81 -11.60
C MET A 1 0.57 -14.55 -12.31
N VAL A 2 -0.53 -13.92 -11.88
CA VAL A 2 -1.12 -12.79 -12.62
C VAL A 2 -0.44 -11.52 -12.11
N GLU A 3 0.50 -11.00 -12.89
CA GLU A 3 1.11 -9.70 -12.63
C GLU A 3 0.06 -8.61 -12.90
N LYS A 4 -0.46 -8.01 -11.83
CA LYS A 4 -1.24 -6.77 -11.95
C LYS A 4 -0.23 -5.62 -11.95
N SER A 5 -0.21 -4.84 -13.03
CA SER A 5 0.60 -3.63 -13.11
C SER A 5 0.28 -2.71 -11.93
N LEU A 6 1.31 -2.18 -11.28
CA LEU A 6 1.15 -1.23 -10.19
C LEU A 6 0.48 0.05 -10.73
N PRO A 7 -0.43 0.69 -9.98
CA PRO A 7 -0.98 1.98 -10.35
C PRO A 7 0.14 3.03 -10.49
N GLU A 8 -0.03 4.00 -11.39
CA GLU A 8 0.89 5.15 -11.48
C GLU A 8 0.99 5.84 -10.11
N GLY A 9 2.23 5.93 -9.58
CA GLY A 9 2.50 6.55 -8.28
C GLY A 9 2.61 5.59 -7.09
N VAL A 10 2.46 4.27 -7.29
CA VAL A 10 2.66 3.28 -6.23
C VAL A 10 4.07 2.69 -6.28
N GLU A 11 4.85 2.94 -5.22
CA GLU A 11 6.18 2.37 -5.01
C GLU A 11 6.14 1.37 -3.84
N ILE A 12 6.52 0.13 -4.10
CA ILE A 12 6.56 -0.93 -3.08
C ILE A 12 7.99 -1.43 -2.96
N HIS A 13 8.55 -1.39 -1.75
CA HIS A 13 9.86 -1.97 -1.51
C HIS A 13 9.84 -3.50 -1.77
N PRO A 14 10.88 -4.10 -2.38
CA PRO A 14 10.88 -5.53 -2.73
C PRO A 14 10.67 -6.50 -1.57
N THR A 15 10.97 -6.08 -0.33
CA THR A 15 10.79 -6.88 0.88
C THR A 15 9.45 -6.64 1.57
N ALA A 16 8.64 -5.71 1.08
CA ALA A 16 7.28 -5.50 1.59
C ALA A 16 6.35 -6.58 1.04
N ILE A 17 5.39 -6.99 1.86
CA ILE A 17 4.38 -7.98 1.50
C ILE A 17 3.05 -7.25 1.37
N VAL A 18 2.49 -7.21 0.16
CA VAL A 18 1.20 -6.58 -0.09
C VAL A 18 0.24 -7.64 -0.63
N CYS A 19 -0.86 -7.86 0.07
CA CYS A 19 -1.91 -8.77 -0.39
C CYS A 19 -2.57 -8.25 -1.66
N ARG A 20 -2.95 -9.16 -2.56
CA ARG A 20 -3.55 -8.82 -3.87
C ARG A 20 -4.89 -8.07 -3.72
N GLU A 21 -5.58 -8.33 -2.63
CA GLU A 21 -6.87 -7.76 -2.26
C GLU A 21 -6.73 -6.35 -1.65
N ALA A 22 -5.52 -5.90 -1.34
CA ALA A 22 -5.29 -4.54 -0.88
C ALA A 22 -5.50 -3.53 -2.03
N LEU A 23 -6.06 -2.38 -1.68
CA LEU A 23 -6.31 -1.28 -2.60
C LEU A 23 -5.33 -0.16 -2.29
N LEU A 24 -4.45 0.14 -3.24
CA LEU A 24 -3.51 1.26 -3.19
C LEU A 24 -3.88 2.23 -4.30
N GLU A 25 -4.24 3.46 -3.96
CA GLU A 25 -4.66 4.51 -4.91
C GLU A 25 -3.83 5.78 -4.73
N GLY A 26 -3.35 6.33 -5.84
CA GLY A 26 -2.57 7.57 -5.88
C GLY A 26 -1.09 7.38 -5.56
N CYS A 27 -0.47 8.43 -5.01
CA CYS A 27 0.95 8.46 -4.65
C CYS A 27 1.20 7.75 -3.31
N VAL A 28 1.51 6.45 -3.34
CA VAL A 28 1.72 5.62 -2.15
C VAL A 28 3.12 4.99 -2.18
N ARG A 29 3.87 5.13 -1.08
CA ARG A 29 5.18 4.48 -0.91
C ARG A 29 5.12 3.52 0.28
N ILE A 30 5.51 2.26 0.06
CA ILE A 30 5.57 1.21 1.09
C ILE A 30 7.03 0.87 1.38
N GLY A 31 7.46 1.11 2.61
CA GLY A 31 8.81 0.82 3.10
C GLY A 31 9.10 -0.67 3.26
N ALA A 32 10.38 -0.98 3.47
CA ALA A 32 10.89 -2.35 3.63
C ALA A 32 10.24 -3.10 4.81
N GLY A 33 9.98 -4.40 4.65
CA GLY A 33 9.46 -5.26 5.71
C GLY A 33 8.04 -4.94 6.16
N THR A 34 7.34 -4.04 5.47
CA THR A 34 5.95 -3.71 5.78
C THR A 34 4.99 -4.76 5.21
N VAL A 35 3.98 -5.13 5.98
CA VAL A 35 2.95 -6.10 5.61
C VAL A 35 1.60 -5.39 5.47
N VAL A 36 0.94 -5.56 4.32
CA VAL A 36 -0.40 -5.05 4.05
C VAL A 36 -1.35 -6.23 3.89
N HIS A 37 -2.25 -6.39 4.86
CA HIS A 37 -3.23 -7.46 4.91
C HIS A 37 -4.35 -7.30 3.85
N PRO A 38 -5.13 -8.37 3.58
CA PRO A 38 -6.22 -8.31 2.61
C PRO A 38 -7.24 -7.21 2.94
N PHE A 39 -7.79 -6.59 1.90
CA PHE A 39 -8.83 -5.55 1.97
C PHE A 39 -8.41 -4.24 2.67
N ALA A 40 -7.14 -4.07 3.03
CA ALA A 40 -6.64 -2.77 3.44
C ALA A 40 -6.72 -1.77 2.27
N MET A 41 -7.10 -0.53 2.56
CA MET A 41 -7.26 0.55 1.59
C MET A 41 -6.35 1.72 1.96
N VAL A 42 -5.45 2.08 1.06
CA VAL A 42 -4.58 3.26 1.19
C VAL A 42 -4.89 4.21 0.03
N LYS A 43 -5.45 5.36 0.36
CA LYS A 43 -5.96 6.36 -0.59
C LYS A 43 -5.23 7.68 -0.44
N ALA A 44 -4.27 7.93 -1.34
CA ALA A 44 -3.54 9.19 -1.40
C ALA A 44 -4.28 10.19 -2.31
N THR A 45 -5.44 10.69 -1.84
CA THR A 45 -6.35 11.55 -2.61
C THR A 45 -5.92 13.02 -2.65
N ASN A 46 -5.44 13.59 -1.55
CA ASN A 46 -5.01 15.00 -1.46
C ASN A 46 -3.49 15.21 -1.34
N GLY A 47 -2.73 14.13 -1.17
CA GLY A 47 -1.27 14.19 -1.06
C GLY A 47 -0.64 12.82 -0.83
N PRO A 48 0.69 12.71 -0.94
CA PRO A 48 1.38 11.42 -0.89
C PRO A 48 1.25 10.76 0.49
N ILE A 49 1.08 9.44 0.49
CA ILE A 49 1.12 8.61 1.70
C ILE A 49 2.42 7.80 1.68
N ILE A 50 3.20 7.94 2.75
CA ILE A 50 4.49 7.24 2.91
C ILE A 50 4.37 6.35 4.14
N ILE A 51 4.28 5.04 3.92
CA ILE A 51 4.36 4.05 4.97
C ILE A 51 5.84 3.67 5.13
N GLY A 52 6.38 3.89 6.34
CA GLY A 52 7.76 3.57 6.66
C GLY A 52 8.05 2.08 6.71
N GLU A 53 9.20 1.72 7.27
CA GLU A 53 9.67 0.34 7.35
C GLU A 53 9.04 -0.42 8.54
N ASN A 54 8.93 -1.75 8.40
CA ASN A 54 8.53 -2.68 9.46
C ASN A 54 7.18 -2.37 10.12
N ASN A 55 6.20 -1.97 9.31
CA ASN A 55 4.82 -1.75 9.77
C ASN A 55 3.90 -2.93 9.42
N ILE A 56 2.80 -3.06 10.15
CA ILE A 56 1.72 -4.00 9.84
C ILE A 56 0.44 -3.21 9.67
N ILE A 57 -0.13 -3.28 8.46
CA ILE A 57 -1.43 -2.71 8.11
C ILE A 57 -2.41 -3.89 8.11
N GLU A 58 -3.27 -3.95 9.13
CA GLU A 58 -4.20 -5.06 9.37
C GLU A 58 -5.38 -5.08 8.37
N ASP A 59 -6.16 -6.16 8.43
CA ASP A 59 -7.26 -6.39 7.50
C ASP A 59 -8.31 -5.26 7.57
N ARG A 60 -8.80 -4.83 6.40
CA ARG A 60 -9.86 -3.82 6.26
C ARG A 60 -9.53 -2.43 6.85
N CYS A 61 -8.26 -2.12 7.13
CA CYS A 61 -7.84 -0.76 7.50
C CYS A 61 -8.10 0.23 6.34
N LEU A 62 -8.53 1.44 6.67
CA LEU A 62 -8.61 2.57 5.73
C LEU A 62 -7.64 3.66 6.17
N ILE A 63 -6.69 3.97 5.29
CA ILE A 63 -5.75 5.09 5.44
C ILE A 63 -6.01 6.04 4.28
N GLU A 64 -6.47 7.24 4.58
CA GLU A 64 -6.80 8.24 3.58
C GLU A 64 -6.24 9.59 3.98
N ASN A 65 -5.64 10.28 3.00
CA ASN A 65 -5.17 11.64 3.15
C ASN A 65 -6.12 12.57 2.38
N MET A 66 -7.09 13.16 3.11
CA MET A 66 -8.13 14.05 2.59
C MET A 66 -7.69 15.51 2.44
#